data_AF-A0A0F0IE77-F1
#
_entry.id   AF-A0A0F0IE77-F1
#
_cell.length_a   1.000
_cell.length_b   1.000
_cell.length_c   1.000
_cell.angle_alpha   90.00
_cell.angle_beta   90.00
_cell.angle_gamma   90.00
#
_symmetry.space_group_name_H-M   'P 1'
#
loop_
_entity.id
_entity.type
_entity.pdbx_description
1 polymer ?
#
loop_
_entity_poly.entity_id
_entity_poly.type
_entity_poly.pdbx_seq_one_letter_code
_entity_poly.pdbx_strand_id
1 'polypeptide(L)'
;MSLARPPIPLRKCPRFLPLPILPSTRLPITTNQHNHQPTTTTTTTRTPPSKQFHTTPKPNAARSPSVRRAEAAQKRPQQPRIAATYTEDGLLKTPAQGDLPQRLRFLDTAAKTLHQEARRYGGVTVDYPTFVRIAKELFNAAYTYPPAAGLVLRIDGGRTDINEIFNIGYQIGTNDMSFKEWVLAACSLAGARGPVLYQTARYLAISARRGTEIRQTAVINKLEEIGLTSNDPRALQLLAQVQGRRGKYTQALELMEAVLARIHPSKNAPRGPEHSYLISEVMETPWRVYAGFKEKVGDAMGADEVMRRAALEYEDPAALQDYASLLMREMDLEGYEGCMSKAASSGDVMACLKLANFYYLTSKGWFPRRGVKVSDGDNAKAIPKPTRTVDPASPVEEKKPGALGRFFSFLSADVKSHAEYRKLAVDWYELAVKHGNSRAALLLAVIERENGNYEAAWELFQSSRTDDAKEFMPTSQDELVKVWRDEEFRPEVPLQLLDL
;
A
#
# COMPACT_ATOMS: atom_id res chain seq x y z
N MET A 1 -14.49 -7.89 -38.31
CA MET A 1 -14.24 -9.03 -37.40
C MET A 1 -13.11 -8.64 -36.46
N SER A 2 -13.40 -8.42 -35.17
CA SER A 2 -12.39 -8.02 -34.19
C SER A 2 -11.55 -9.24 -33.83
N LEU A 3 -10.24 -9.15 -34.03
CA LEU A 3 -9.29 -10.18 -33.59
C LEU A 3 -9.46 -10.39 -32.08
N ALA A 4 -9.52 -11.66 -31.66
CA ALA A 4 -9.48 -12.03 -30.26
C ALA A 4 -8.20 -11.47 -29.63
N ARG A 5 -8.35 -10.55 -28.67
CA ARG A 5 -7.22 -9.91 -27.99
C ARG A 5 -6.47 -10.99 -27.20
N PRO A 6 -5.13 -11.02 -27.24
CA PRO A 6 -4.37 -11.98 -26.44
C PRO A 6 -4.65 -11.77 -24.95
N PRO A 7 -4.58 -12.85 -24.14
CA PRO A 7 -4.91 -12.81 -22.72
C PRO A 7 -3.97 -11.85 -21.96
N ILE A 8 -4.44 -11.25 -20.85
CA ILE A 8 -3.66 -10.26 -20.10
C ILE A 8 -2.72 -10.99 -19.13
N PRO A 9 -1.41 -10.72 -19.17
CA PRO A 9 -0.46 -11.35 -18.27
C PRO A 9 -0.63 -10.82 -16.84
N LEU A 10 -0.78 -11.71 -15.87
CA LEU A 10 -0.49 -11.42 -14.47
C LEU A 10 0.99 -11.64 -14.22
N ARG A 11 1.66 -10.61 -13.71
CA ARG A 11 3.08 -10.64 -13.38
C ARG A 11 3.32 -11.75 -12.33
N LYS A 12 4.11 -12.75 -12.69
CA LYS A 12 4.91 -13.51 -11.73
C LYS A 12 5.92 -12.56 -11.13
N CYS A 13 6.15 -12.63 -9.82
CA CYS A 13 7.25 -11.93 -9.18
C CYS A 13 8.51 -11.99 -10.08
N PRO A 14 9.14 -10.85 -10.41
CA PRO A 14 10.36 -10.85 -11.19
C PRO A 14 11.39 -11.72 -10.49
N ARG A 15 12.10 -12.51 -11.29
CA ARG A 15 13.21 -13.34 -10.83
C ARG A 15 14.53 -12.57 -10.69
N PHE A 16 14.46 -11.24 -10.74
CA PHE A 16 15.60 -10.36 -10.65
C PHE A 16 15.20 -9.17 -9.79
N LEU A 17 16.05 -8.87 -8.81
CA LEU A 17 16.02 -7.64 -8.03
C LEU A 17 15.67 -6.48 -8.97
N PRO A 18 14.64 -5.68 -8.67
CA PRO A 18 14.49 -4.41 -9.35
C PRO A 18 15.75 -3.61 -9.06
N LEU A 19 16.56 -3.35 -10.08
CA LEU A 19 17.47 -2.21 -10.07
C LEU A 19 16.64 -0.96 -9.71
N PRO A 20 17.07 -0.15 -8.73
CA PRO A 20 16.33 1.02 -8.33
C PRO A 20 16.36 2.02 -9.48
N ILE A 21 15.24 2.17 -10.18
CA ILE A 21 14.99 3.36 -10.97
C ILE A 21 14.04 4.19 -10.12
N LEU A 22 14.62 5.15 -9.38
CA LEU A 22 14.23 6.55 -9.36
C LEU A 22 15.31 7.35 -8.60
N PRO A 23 15.64 8.57 -9.05
CA PRO A 23 16.67 9.40 -8.47
C PRO A 23 16.28 9.90 -7.08
N SER A 24 17.29 9.94 -6.21
CA SER A 24 17.29 10.57 -4.90
C SER A 24 16.63 11.95 -4.93
N THR A 25 15.44 12.07 -4.35
CA THR A 25 14.98 13.31 -3.74
C THR A 25 15.17 13.16 -2.25
N ARG A 26 16.31 13.67 -1.75
CA ARG A 26 16.45 14.02 -0.34
C ARG A 26 15.30 14.96 0.01
N LEU A 27 14.37 14.49 0.84
CA LEU A 27 13.42 15.38 1.51
C LEU A 27 14.17 16.04 2.69
N PRO A 28 14.32 17.37 2.73
CA PRO A 28 14.78 18.04 3.94
C PRO A 28 13.68 17.94 5.01
N ILE A 29 14.02 17.30 6.13
CA ILE A 29 13.19 17.25 7.33
C ILE A 29 13.13 18.66 7.91
N THR A 30 12.01 19.36 7.73
CA THR A 30 11.75 20.63 8.41
C THR A 30 11.22 20.36 9.81
N THR A 31 12.05 20.63 10.81
CA THR A 31 11.71 20.68 12.23
C THR A 31 10.79 21.87 12.50
N ASN A 32 9.54 21.61 12.92
CA ASN A 32 8.72 22.63 13.57
C ASN A 32 8.55 22.24 15.04
N GLN A 33 9.38 22.85 15.90
CA GLN A 33 9.20 22.87 17.35
C GLN A 33 7.99 23.74 17.67
N HIS A 34 7.01 23.21 18.39
CA HIS A 34 6.01 24.01 19.10
C HIS A 34 6.15 23.75 20.60
N ASN A 35 6.72 24.75 21.27
CA ASN A 35 6.81 24.85 22.72
C ASN A 35 5.41 24.92 23.34
N HIS A 36 5.10 23.99 24.24
CA HIS A 36 4.06 24.19 25.25
C HIS A 36 4.63 23.90 26.63
N GLN A 37 4.75 24.96 27.43
CA GLN A 37 5.04 24.92 28.87
C GLN A 37 3.89 24.25 29.63
N PRO A 38 4.17 23.43 30.67
CA PRO A 38 3.14 22.91 31.56
C PRO A 38 2.88 23.88 32.72
N THR A 39 1.60 24.17 33.00
CA THR A 39 1.20 24.83 34.24
C THR A 39 0.56 23.80 35.17
N THR A 40 1.21 23.59 36.31
CA THR A 40 0.80 22.80 37.45
C THR A 40 -0.37 23.44 38.19
N THR A 41 -1.38 22.65 38.58
CA THR A 41 -2.21 22.97 39.76
C THR A 41 -2.74 21.70 40.42
N THR A 42 -2.25 21.49 41.64
CA THR A 42 -2.73 20.64 42.72
C THR A 42 -4.03 21.19 43.31
N THR A 43 -5.05 20.36 43.57
CA THR A 43 -5.69 20.22 44.91
C THR A 43 -6.85 19.19 44.97
N THR A 44 -6.64 18.19 45.83
CA THR A 44 -7.53 17.64 46.86
C THR A 44 -9.06 17.62 46.70
N THR A 45 -9.59 16.40 46.66
CA THR A 45 -10.97 15.99 46.93
C THR A 45 -11.27 15.93 48.44
N ARG A 46 -12.31 16.62 48.90
CA ARG A 46 -13.04 16.26 50.14
C ARG A 46 -14.46 16.86 50.15
N THR A 47 -15.47 16.00 50.07
CA THR A 47 -16.88 16.31 50.28
C THR A 47 -17.30 15.98 51.71
N PRO A 48 -18.19 16.79 52.31
CA PRO A 48 -19.30 16.26 53.11
C PRO A 48 -20.65 16.96 52.79
N PRO A 49 -21.79 16.47 53.34
CA PRO A 49 -23.04 16.36 52.59
C PRO A 49 -24.18 17.30 53.01
N SER A 50 -25.18 17.32 52.12
CA SER A 50 -26.61 17.62 52.27
C SER A 50 -27.07 18.56 53.40
N LYS A 51 -27.55 19.74 53.03
CA LYS A 51 -28.77 20.34 53.60
C LYS A 51 -29.58 21.01 52.51
N GLN A 52 -30.84 20.58 52.37
CA GLN A 52 -31.85 21.24 51.56
C GLN A 52 -32.29 22.52 52.27
N PHE A 53 -32.35 23.63 51.52
CA PHE A 53 -33.18 24.78 51.87
C PHE A 53 -33.85 25.29 50.59
N HIS A 54 -35.17 25.40 50.64
CA HIS A 54 -35.99 26.05 49.63
C HIS A 54 -35.66 27.54 49.55
N THR A 55 -35.78 28.17 48.37
CA THR A 55 -36.33 29.53 48.20
C THR A 55 -36.45 29.94 46.72
N THR A 56 -37.68 30.33 46.36
CA THR A 56 -38.12 31.40 45.43
C THR A 56 -37.30 31.73 44.17
N PRO A 57 -37.93 31.76 42.98
CA PRO A 57 -37.26 32.19 41.74
C PRO A 57 -37.02 33.71 41.75
N LYS A 58 -35.75 34.13 41.85
CA LYS A 58 -35.35 35.50 41.51
C LYS A 58 -35.19 35.61 39.97
N PRO A 59 -35.67 36.68 39.32
CA PRO A 59 -35.68 36.78 37.85
C PRO A 59 -34.31 37.05 37.21
N ASN A 60 -33.23 37.12 37.99
CA ASN A 60 -31.88 37.45 37.51
C ASN A 60 -30.81 36.44 37.94
N ALA A 61 -31.09 35.14 37.82
CA ALA A 61 -30.05 34.12 37.94
C ALA A 61 -29.21 34.08 36.64
N ALA A 62 -27.91 34.31 36.76
CA ALA A 62 -26.97 34.16 35.65
C ALA A 62 -27.06 32.73 35.10
N ARG A 63 -27.49 32.59 33.83
CA ARG A 63 -27.56 31.29 33.13
C ARG A 63 -26.23 30.54 33.24
N SER A 64 -26.31 29.23 33.49
CA SER A 64 -25.12 28.39 33.66
C SER A 64 -24.21 28.47 32.42
N PRO A 65 -22.87 28.37 32.61
CA PRO A 65 -21.92 28.44 31.50
C PRO A 65 -22.17 27.39 30.40
N SER A 66 -22.76 26.24 30.74
CA SER A 66 -23.12 25.19 29.78
C SER A 66 -24.27 25.61 28.85
N VAL A 67 -25.29 26.28 29.39
CA VAL A 67 -26.42 26.78 28.58
C VAL A 67 -25.97 27.93 27.68
N ARG A 68 -25.10 28.82 28.16
CA ARG A 68 -24.49 29.86 27.29
C ARG A 68 -23.62 29.26 26.19
N ARG A 69 -22.87 28.19 26.47
CA ARG A 69 -22.08 27.49 25.44
C ARG A 69 -22.97 26.81 24.41
N ALA A 70 -24.09 26.22 24.82
CA ALA A 70 -25.05 25.59 23.91
C ALA A 70 -25.77 26.62 23.03
N GLU A 71 -26.21 27.76 23.60
CA GLU A 71 -26.83 28.84 22.83
C GLU A 71 -25.82 29.54 21.91
N ALA A 72 -24.56 29.72 22.33
CA ALA A 72 -23.50 30.26 21.48
C ALA A 72 -23.10 29.31 20.35
N ALA A 73 -23.19 28.00 20.57
CA ALA A 73 -23.00 26.99 19.53
C ALA A 73 -24.15 26.98 18.51
N GLN A 74 -25.39 27.19 18.95
CA GLN A 74 -26.57 27.31 18.07
C GLN A 74 -26.62 28.65 17.30
N LYS A 75 -26.10 29.73 17.87
CA LYS A 75 -26.05 31.06 17.23
C LYS A 75 -24.82 31.30 16.38
N ARG A 76 -23.90 30.33 16.25
CA ARG A 76 -22.83 30.42 15.25
C ARG A 76 -23.50 30.41 13.87
N PRO A 77 -23.34 31.45 13.03
CA PRO A 77 -23.74 31.35 11.64
C PRO A 77 -23.06 30.11 11.08
N GLN A 78 -23.85 29.20 10.51
CA GLN A 78 -23.31 28.03 9.83
C GLN A 78 -22.28 28.57 8.84
N GLN A 79 -21.00 28.28 9.09
CA GLN A 79 -19.97 28.55 8.09
C GLN A 79 -20.47 27.95 6.77
N PRO A 80 -20.45 28.70 5.66
CA PRO A 80 -20.84 28.15 4.37
C PRO A 80 -20.05 26.87 4.20
N ARG A 81 -20.77 25.74 4.08
CA ARG A 81 -20.15 24.43 3.79
C ARG A 81 -19.28 24.66 2.56
N ILE A 82 -17.96 24.63 2.74
CA ILE A 82 -17.01 24.66 1.63
C ILE A 82 -17.48 23.59 0.65
N ALA A 83 -17.86 24.00 -0.57
CA ALA A 83 -18.36 23.08 -1.57
C ALA A 83 -17.30 21.99 -1.75
N ALA A 84 -17.69 20.73 -1.53
CA ALA A 84 -16.73 19.63 -1.61
C ALA A 84 -16.06 19.64 -2.98
N THR A 85 -14.72 19.76 -3.00
CA THR A 85 -13.87 19.81 -4.20
C THR A 85 -14.05 18.56 -5.08
N TYR A 86 -14.55 17.47 -4.50
CA TYR A 86 -14.78 16.20 -5.16
C TYR A 86 -16.27 15.78 -5.12
N THR A 87 -16.68 14.96 -6.09
CA THR A 87 -17.95 14.22 -6.10
C THR A 87 -17.96 13.08 -5.07
N GLU A 88 -19.13 12.46 -4.86
CA GLU A 88 -19.23 11.26 -4.01
C GLU A 88 -18.36 10.11 -4.53
N ASP A 89 -18.20 10.01 -5.85
CA ASP A 89 -17.32 9.06 -6.53
C ASP A 89 -15.86 9.54 -6.70
N GLY A 90 -15.48 10.62 -6.01
CA GLY A 90 -14.10 11.09 -5.90
C GLY A 90 -13.54 11.77 -7.16
N LEU A 91 -14.41 12.21 -8.08
CA LEU A 91 -14.04 13.01 -9.25
C LEU A 91 -13.89 14.48 -8.86
N LEU A 92 -12.91 15.16 -9.45
CA LEU A 92 -12.72 16.60 -9.26
C LEU A 92 -13.92 17.38 -9.82
N LYS A 93 -14.40 18.40 -9.09
CA LYS A 93 -15.51 19.29 -9.52
C LYS A 93 -15.07 20.66 -9.98
N THR A 94 -13.83 21.04 -9.70
CA THR A 94 -13.30 22.38 -9.98
C THR A 94 -12.32 22.33 -11.14
N PRO A 95 -12.07 23.47 -11.83
CA PRO A 95 -10.94 23.58 -12.73
C PRO A 95 -9.61 23.23 -12.05
N ALA A 96 -8.62 22.88 -12.85
CA ALA A 96 -7.24 22.72 -12.40
C ALA A 96 -6.73 24.02 -11.77
N GLN A 97 -5.94 23.90 -10.71
CA GLN A 97 -5.37 25.01 -9.95
C GLN A 97 -3.91 25.24 -10.34
N GLY A 98 -3.49 26.51 -10.40
CA GLY A 98 -2.11 26.90 -10.72
C GLY A 98 -2.02 28.02 -11.76
N ASP A 99 -0.82 28.25 -12.27
CA ASP A 99 -0.52 29.28 -13.27
C ASP A 99 -0.49 28.68 -14.69
N LEU A 100 -1.57 28.86 -15.45
CA LEU A 100 -1.68 28.40 -16.83
C LEU A 100 -0.58 28.97 -17.74
N PRO A 101 -0.31 30.30 -17.79
CA PRO A 101 0.83 30.84 -18.52
C PRO A 101 2.16 30.15 -18.21
N GLN A 102 2.45 29.87 -16.93
CA GLN A 102 3.66 29.15 -16.55
C GLN A 102 3.68 27.72 -17.10
N ARG A 103 2.56 27.01 -17.05
CA ARG A 103 2.45 25.65 -17.61
C ARG A 103 2.63 25.63 -19.12
N LEU A 104 2.07 26.60 -19.84
CA LEU A 104 2.25 26.73 -21.29
C LEU A 104 3.71 27.03 -21.65
N ARG A 105 4.41 27.89 -20.90
CA ARG A 105 5.85 28.14 -21.09
C ARG A 105 6.70 26.90 -20.84
N PHE A 106 6.37 26.14 -19.80
CA PHE A 106 7.02 24.85 -19.52
C PHE A 106 6.82 23.89 -20.70
N LEU A 107 5.58 23.76 -21.19
CA LEU A 107 5.27 22.92 -22.34
C LEU A 107 6.07 23.34 -23.58
N ASP A 108 6.13 24.64 -23.91
CA ASP A 108 6.89 25.12 -25.07
C ASP A 108 8.39 24.77 -24.98
N THR A 109 8.93 24.71 -23.77
CA THR A 109 10.35 24.37 -23.53
C THR A 109 10.59 22.86 -23.53
N ALA A 110 9.67 22.07 -22.96
CA ALA A 110 9.86 20.64 -22.69
C ALA A 110 9.14 19.71 -23.69
N ALA A 111 8.29 20.23 -24.58
CA ALA A 111 7.39 19.44 -25.42
C ALA A 111 8.08 18.34 -26.21
N LYS A 112 9.26 18.60 -26.78
CA LYS A 112 9.99 17.61 -27.58
C LYS A 112 10.44 16.41 -26.73
N THR A 113 10.97 16.68 -25.54
CA THR A 113 11.37 15.64 -24.58
C THR A 113 10.14 14.87 -24.10
N LEU A 114 9.08 15.58 -23.70
CA LEU A 114 7.82 14.97 -23.26
C LEU A 114 7.21 14.08 -24.34
N HIS A 115 7.24 14.48 -25.61
CA HIS A 115 6.75 13.67 -26.72
C HIS A 115 7.57 12.39 -26.90
N GLN A 116 8.90 12.49 -26.85
CA GLN A 116 9.78 11.32 -26.96
C GLN A 116 9.56 10.33 -25.82
N GLU A 117 9.43 10.83 -24.58
CA GLU A 117 9.12 10.01 -23.41
C GLU A 117 7.73 9.38 -23.51
N ALA A 118 6.73 10.16 -23.95
CA ALA A 118 5.37 9.67 -24.13
C ALA A 118 5.27 8.58 -25.21
N ARG A 119 6.05 8.67 -26.30
CA ARG A 119 6.14 7.59 -27.30
C ARG A 119 6.85 6.36 -26.77
N ARG A 120 7.87 6.55 -25.93
CA ARG A 120 8.69 5.44 -25.40
C ARG A 120 8.00 4.68 -24.27
N TYR A 121 7.27 5.37 -23.41
CA TYR A 121 6.71 4.83 -22.17
C TYR A 121 5.21 5.04 -21.98
N GLY A 122 4.64 6.06 -22.62
CA GLY A 122 3.24 6.47 -22.43
C GLY A 122 2.27 5.92 -23.47
N GLY A 123 2.74 5.11 -24.43
CA GLY A 123 1.91 4.55 -25.49
C GLY A 123 1.35 5.60 -26.46
N VAL A 124 1.94 6.80 -26.51
CA VAL A 124 1.52 7.87 -27.43
C VAL A 124 1.99 7.53 -28.85
N THR A 125 1.07 7.65 -29.82
CA THR A 125 1.24 7.29 -31.22
C THR A 125 1.22 8.49 -32.16
N VAL A 126 0.65 9.63 -31.72
CA VAL A 126 0.54 10.84 -32.55
C VAL A 126 1.89 11.48 -32.85
N ASP A 127 1.94 12.25 -33.94
CA ASP A 127 3.11 13.03 -34.31
C ASP A 127 3.34 14.23 -33.37
N TYR A 128 4.53 14.83 -33.45
CA TYR A 128 4.92 15.92 -32.55
C TYR A 128 4.01 17.15 -32.66
N PRO A 129 3.66 17.65 -33.86
CA PRO A 129 2.73 18.78 -33.99
C PRO A 129 1.36 18.51 -33.37
N THR A 130 0.80 17.32 -33.57
CA THR A 130 -0.49 16.94 -32.99
C THR A 130 -0.40 16.84 -31.47
N PHE A 131 0.68 16.24 -30.96
CA PHE A 131 0.95 16.17 -29.52
C PHE A 131 0.94 17.56 -28.86
N VAL A 132 1.69 18.52 -29.42
CA VAL A 132 1.78 19.88 -28.87
C VAL A 132 0.43 20.58 -28.89
N ARG A 133 -0.32 20.42 -29.98
CA ARG A 133 -1.65 21.03 -30.11
C ARG A 133 -2.64 20.47 -29.08
N ILE A 134 -2.73 19.14 -28.97
CA ILE A 134 -3.56 18.47 -27.95
C ILE A 134 -3.16 18.92 -26.55
N ALA A 135 -1.85 19.00 -26.25
CA ALA A 135 -1.34 19.42 -24.95
C ALA A 135 -1.78 20.86 -24.59
N LYS A 136 -1.70 21.80 -25.55
CA LYS A 136 -2.17 23.17 -25.36
C LYS A 136 -3.67 23.24 -25.16
N GLU A 137 -4.45 22.53 -25.96
CA GLU A 137 -5.91 22.46 -25.82
C GLU A 137 -6.32 21.89 -24.44
N LEU A 138 -5.64 20.83 -23.98
CA LEU A 138 -5.85 20.24 -22.66
C LEU A 138 -5.58 21.21 -21.52
N PHE A 139 -4.43 21.91 -21.51
CA PHE A 139 -4.12 22.89 -20.47
C PHE A 139 -5.16 24.01 -20.43
N ASN A 140 -5.53 24.57 -21.59
CA ASN A 140 -6.55 25.62 -21.64
C ASN A 140 -7.90 25.13 -21.11
N ALA A 141 -8.35 23.94 -21.53
CA ALA A 141 -9.61 23.38 -21.04
C ALA A 141 -9.58 23.14 -19.53
N ALA A 142 -8.49 22.53 -19.04
CA ALA A 142 -8.37 22.13 -17.64
C ALA A 142 -8.37 23.30 -16.67
N TYR A 143 -7.68 24.38 -17.03
CA TYR A 143 -7.55 25.57 -16.18
C TYR A 143 -8.74 26.54 -16.30
N THR A 144 -9.56 26.39 -17.35
CA THR A 144 -10.71 27.29 -17.58
C THR A 144 -12.02 26.69 -17.06
N TYR A 145 -12.22 25.38 -17.23
CA TYR A 145 -13.52 24.74 -17.00
C TYR A 145 -13.44 23.58 -16.03
N PRO A 146 -14.52 23.26 -15.29
CA PRO A 146 -14.64 22.00 -14.57
C PRO A 146 -14.50 20.77 -15.49
N PRO A 147 -14.08 19.60 -14.96
CA PRO A 147 -14.00 18.37 -15.74
C PRO A 147 -15.34 17.99 -16.37
N ALA A 148 -15.34 17.74 -17.68
CA ALA A 148 -16.52 17.29 -18.40
C ALA A 148 -16.14 16.47 -19.63
N ALA A 149 -16.92 15.43 -19.93
CA ALA A 149 -16.69 14.55 -21.08
C ALA A 149 -16.61 15.31 -22.41
N GLY A 150 -17.56 16.24 -22.63
CA GLY A 150 -17.64 17.00 -23.87
C GLY A 150 -16.48 17.96 -24.12
N LEU A 151 -15.65 18.28 -23.11
CA LEU A 151 -14.46 19.10 -23.30
C LEU A 151 -13.34 18.28 -23.95
N VAL A 152 -13.06 17.10 -23.39
CA VAL A 152 -12.01 16.21 -23.91
C VAL A 152 -12.39 15.55 -25.23
N LEU A 153 -13.69 15.27 -25.48
CA LEU A 153 -14.16 14.74 -26.76
C LEU A 153 -14.05 15.73 -27.93
N ARG A 154 -13.95 17.04 -27.64
CA ARG A 154 -13.80 18.09 -28.65
C ARG A 154 -12.34 18.43 -28.96
N ILE A 155 -11.40 17.96 -28.14
CA ILE A 155 -9.98 18.18 -28.36
C ILE A 155 -9.59 17.55 -29.69
N ASP A 156 -8.76 18.26 -30.45
CA ASP A 156 -8.39 17.89 -31.81
C ASP A 156 -9.60 17.70 -32.75
N GLY A 157 -10.68 18.45 -32.53
CA GLY A 157 -11.91 18.34 -33.30
C GLY A 157 -12.54 16.94 -33.22
N GLY A 158 -12.25 16.17 -32.17
CA GLY A 158 -12.76 14.81 -31.98
C GLY A 158 -12.10 13.73 -32.83
N ARG A 159 -10.94 14.03 -33.45
CA ARG A 159 -10.22 13.06 -34.30
C ARG A 159 -9.36 12.06 -33.53
N THR A 160 -8.88 12.46 -32.35
CA THR A 160 -7.97 11.64 -31.54
C THR A 160 -8.74 10.76 -30.55
N ASP A 161 -8.32 9.49 -30.41
CA ASP A 161 -8.92 8.56 -29.43
C ASP A 161 -8.78 9.08 -28.00
N ILE A 162 -9.81 8.85 -27.18
CA ILE A 162 -9.85 9.40 -25.83
C ILE A 162 -8.76 8.81 -24.90
N ASN A 163 -8.30 7.58 -25.14
CA ASN A 163 -7.18 7.00 -24.38
C ASN A 163 -5.87 7.66 -24.78
N GLU A 164 -5.70 8.01 -26.06
CA GLU A 164 -4.54 8.77 -26.55
C GLU A 164 -4.51 10.18 -25.93
N ILE A 165 -5.67 10.87 -25.87
CA ILE A 165 -5.80 12.17 -25.17
C ILE A 165 -5.43 12.04 -23.69
N PHE A 166 -5.91 11.00 -23.01
CA PHE A 166 -5.55 10.74 -21.62
C PHE A 166 -4.04 10.51 -21.45
N ASN A 167 -3.44 9.68 -22.30
CA ASN A 167 -2.00 9.38 -22.25
C ASN A 167 -1.18 10.67 -22.43
N ILE A 168 -1.54 11.53 -23.39
CA ILE A 168 -0.89 12.83 -23.59
C ILE A 168 -1.04 13.69 -22.34
N GLY A 169 -2.26 13.85 -21.83
CA GLY A 169 -2.54 14.66 -20.64
C GLY A 169 -1.79 14.19 -19.40
N TYR A 170 -1.74 12.88 -19.17
CA TYR A 170 -1.04 12.32 -18.02
C TYR A 170 0.48 12.57 -18.07
N GLN A 171 1.08 12.52 -19.26
CA GLN A 171 2.52 12.75 -19.45
C GLN A 171 2.89 14.23 -19.31
N ILE A 172 2.14 15.14 -19.93
CA ILE A 172 2.43 16.59 -19.86
C ILE A 172 2.14 17.18 -18.47
N GLY A 173 1.28 16.53 -17.67
CA GLY A 173 0.96 16.93 -16.30
C GLY A 173 2.06 16.66 -15.27
N THR A 174 3.30 16.45 -15.69
CA THR A 174 4.42 16.20 -14.79
C THR A 174 4.56 17.35 -13.79
N ASN A 175 4.59 17.03 -12.49
CA ASN A 175 4.59 17.99 -11.37
C ASN A 175 3.36 18.91 -11.31
N ASP A 176 2.23 18.47 -11.87
CA ASP A 176 0.94 19.17 -11.77
C ASP A 176 -0.18 18.19 -11.39
N MET A 177 -0.31 17.95 -10.09
CA MET A 177 -1.31 17.01 -9.59
C MET A 177 -2.74 17.51 -9.80
N SER A 178 -2.98 18.83 -9.75
CA SER A 178 -4.32 19.36 -9.97
C SER A 178 -4.76 19.15 -11.42
N PHE A 179 -3.86 19.37 -12.38
CA PHE A 179 -4.12 19.08 -13.78
C PHE A 179 -4.29 17.59 -14.04
N LYS A 180 -3.45 16.72 -13.45
CA LYS A 180 -3.59 15.26 -13.58
C LYS A 180 -4.94 14.75 -13.07
N GLU A 181 -5.38 15.22 -11.90
CA GLU A 181 -6.70 14.87 -11.36
C GLU A 181 -7.83 15.38 -12.26
N TRP A 182 -7.68 16.57 -12.87
CA TRP A 182 -8.65 17.09 -13.83
C TRP A 182 -8.74 16.21 -15.09
N VAL A 183 -7.59 15.86 -15.68
CA VAL A 183 -7.51 15.00 -16.88
C VAL A 183 -8.11 13.63 -16.58
N LEU A 184 -7.75 13.03 -15.44
CA LEU A 184 -8.31 11.77 -14.99
C LEU A 184 -9.84 11.84 -14.89
N ALA A 185 -10.37 12.91 -14.28
CA ALA A 185 -11.81 13.07 -14.10
C ALA A 185 -12.54 13.26 -15.44
N ALA A 186 -12.05 14.16 -16.30
CA ALA A 186 -12.68 14.47 -17.58
C ALA A 186 -12.65 13.26 -18.54
N CYS A 187 -11.51 12.57 -18.63
CA CYS A 187 -11.37 11.36 -19.45
C CYS A 187 -12.17 10.18 -18.89
N SER A 188 -12.33 10.04 -17.57
CA SER A 188 -13.23 9.03 -16.98
C SER A 188 -14.68 9.28 -17.39
N LEU A 189 -15.16 10.51 -17.32
CA LEU A 189 -16.50 10.89 -17.76
C LEU A 189 -16.71 10.65 -19.26
N ALA A 190 -15.66 10.83 -20.06
CA ALA A 190 -15.67 10.56 -21.49
C ALA A 190 -15.59 9.06 -21.86
N GLY A 191 -15.36 8.17 -20.89
CA GLY A 191 -15.29 6.73 -21.13
C GLY A 191 -13.91 6.20 -21.54
N ALA A 192 -12.83 6.95 -21.30
CA ALA A 192 -11.48 6.41 -21.49
C ALA A 192 -11.24 5.22 -20.56
N ARG A 193 -10.72 4.11 -21.10
CA ARG A 193 -10.69 2.83 -20.40
C ARG A 193 -9.85 2.89 -19.12
N GLY A 194 -8.58 3.27 -19.23
CA GLY A 194 -7.68 3.37 -18.07
C GLY A 194 -8.25 4.27 -16.96
N PRO A 195 -8.66 5.51 -17.28
CA PRO A 195 -9.29 6.44 -16.34
C PRO A 195 -10.52 5.87 -15.64
N VAL A 196 -11.47 5.30 -16.38
CA VAL A 196 -12.70 4.71 -15.79
C VAL A 196 -12.36 3.61 -14.80
N LEU A 197 -11.44 2.70 -15.18
CA LEU A 197 -11.04 1.60 -14.30
C LEU A 197 -10.33 2.13 -13.04
N TYR A 198 -9.43 3.10 -13.19
CA TYR A 198 -8.70 3.72 -12.08
C TYR A 198 -9.65 4.44 -11.11
N GLN A 199 -10.59 5.23 -11.63
CA GLN A 199 -11.55 5.96 -10.82
C GLN A 199 -12.54 5.02 -10.12
N THR A 200 -12.96 3.94 -10.79
CA THR A 200 -13.79 2.91 -10.17
C THR A 200 -13.08 2.25 -9.00
N ALA A 201 -11.81 1.87 -9.16
CA ALA A 201 -11.01 1.29 -8.07
C ALA A 201 -10.91 2.25 -6.87
N ARG A 202 -10.65 3.54 -7.12
CA ARG A 202 -10.67 4.59 -6.07
C ARG A 202 -12.03 4.69 -5.39
N TYR A 203 -13.12 4.70 -6.15
CA TYR A 203 -14.47 4.81 -5.60
C TYR A 203 -14.82 3.60 -4.70
N LEU A 204 -14.51 2.39 -5.14
CA LEU A 204 -14.72 1.16 -4.35
C LEU A 204 -13.93 1.20 -3.04
N ALA A 205 -12.65 1.61 -3.09
CA ALA A 205 -11.79 1.71 -1.92
C ALA A 205 -12.28 2.78 -0.92
N ILE A 206 -12.64 3.97 -1.39
CA ILE A 206 -13.19 5.04 -0.54
C ILE A 206 -14.50 4.59 0.10
N SER A 207 -15.39 3.98 -0.68
CA SER A 207 -16.68 3.50 -0.19
C SER A 207 -16.53 2.35 0.79
N ALA A 208 -15.52 1.49 0.64
CA ALA A 208 -15.19 0.44 1.60
C ALA A 208 -14.76 1.06 2.94
N ARG A 209 -13.81 1.99 2.91
CA ARG A 209 -13.28 2.67 4.11
C ARG A 209 -14.36 3.44 4.88
N ARG A 210 -15.33 4.03 4.16
CA ARG A 210 -16.43 4.81 4.76
C ARG A 210 -17.64 3.96 5.14
N GLY A 211 -17.65 2.67 4.79
CA GLY A 211 -18.83 1.81 4.98
C GLY A 211 -20.06 2.28 4.21
N THR A 212 -19.89 2.99 3.09
CA THR A 212 -21.01 3.49 2.28
C THR A 212 -21.42 2.50 1.21
N GLU A 213 -22.71 2.49 0.87
CA GLU A 213 -23.25 1.68 -0.23
C GLU A 213 -22.73 2.15 -1.60
N ILE A 214 -22.67 1.21 -2.55
CA ILE A 214 -22.25 1.48 -3.93
C ILE A 214 -23.46 1.88 -4.78
N ARG A 215 -23.56 3.17 -5.08
CA ARG A 215 -24.62 3.76 -5.91
C ARG A 215 -24.28 3.66 -7.39
N GLN A 216 -25.28 3.75 -8.27
CA GLN A 216 -25.03 3.90 -9.71
C GLN A 216 -24.50 5.32 -9.98
N THR A 217 -23.34 5.43 -10.62
CA THR A 217 -22.72 6.72 -10.99
C THR A 217 -22.35 6.72 -12.47
N ALA A 218 -21.99 7.89 -13.00
CA ALA A 218 -21.53 8.00 -14.39
C ALA A 218 -20.31 7.10 -14.66
N VAL A 219 -19.39 6.98 -13.71
CA VAL A 219 -18.21 6.12 -13.83
C VAL A 219 -18.59 4.64 -13.85
N ILE A 220 -19.57 4.21 -13.03
CA ILE A 220 -20.05 2.81 -13.07
C ILE A 220 -20.76 2.52 -14.38
N ASN A 221 -21.58 3.43 -14.91
CA ASN A 221 -22.19 3.26 -16.23
C ASN A 221 -21.12 3.02 -17.30
N LYS A 222 -20.02 3.80 -17.27
CA LYS A 222 -18.89 3.62 -18.20
C LYS A 222 -18.15 2.29 -17.97
N LEU A 223 -18.01 1.85 -16.74
CA LEU A 223 -17.44 0.55 -16.43
C LEU A 223 -18.27 -0.59 -17.00
N GLU A 224 -19.60 -0.53 -16.87
CA GLU A 224 -20.54 -1.51 -17.43
C GLU A 224 -20.44 -1.54 -18.96
N GLU A 225 -20.44 -0.38 -19.63
CA GLU A 225 -20.20 -0.27 -21.08
C GLU A 225 -18.88 -0.93 -21.50
N ILE A 226 -17.79 -0.69 -20.77
CA ILE A 226 -16.47 -1.29 -21.02
C ILE A 226 -16.50 -2.80 -20.81
N GLY A 227 -17.15 -3.28 -19.75
CA GLY A 227 -17.27 -4.71 -19.45
C GLY A 227 -18.01 -5.47 -20.55
N LEU A 228 -19.05 -4.87 -21.12
CA LEU A 228 -19.82 -5.44 -22.23
C LEU A 228 -19.06 -5.47 -23.56
N THR A 229 -18.23 -4.45 -23.83
CA THR A 229 -17.64 -4.26 -25.16
C THR A 229 -16.20 -4.73 -25.30
N SER A 230 -15.39 -4.61 -24.24
CA SER A 230 -13.93 -4.71 -24.35
C SER A 230 -13.34 -6.04 -23.88
N ASN A 231 -14.14 -6.87 -23.21
CA ASN A 231 -13.72 -8.13 -22.61
C ASN A 231 -12.48 -8.00 -21.69
N ASP A 232 -12.24 -6.81 -21.11
CA ASP A 232 -11.08 -6.51 -20.28
C ASP A 232 -11.25 -7.13 -18.88
N PRO A 233 -10.38 -8.05 -18.45
CA PRO A 233 -10.52 -8.72 -17.16
C PRO A 233 -10.41 -7.76 -15.96
N ARG A 234 -9.80 -6.57 -16.11
CA ARG A 234 -9.80 -5.57 -15.04
C ARG A 234 -11.20 -4.95 -14.87
N ALA A 235 -11.89 -4.70 -15.98
CA ALA A 235 -13.26 -4.19 -15.96
C ALA A 235 -14.20 -5.21 -15.33
N LEU A 236 -14.06 -6.49 -15.70
CA LEU A 236 -14.84 -7.59 -15.14
C LEU A 236 -14.61 -7.76 -13.63
N GLN A 237 -13.36 -7.67 -13.14
CA GLN A 237 -13.09 -7.70 -11.70
C GLN A 237 -13.77 -6.55 -10.97
N LEU A 238 -13.64 -5.31 -11.48
CA LEU A 238 -14.25 -4.15 -10.84
C LEU A 238 -15.78 -4.23 -10.85
N LEU A 239 -16.38 -4.76 -11.92
CA LEU A 239 -17.81 -5.08 -11.97
C LEU A 239 -18.19 -6.13 -10.93
N ALA A 240 -17.38 -7.18 -10.77
CA ALA A 240 -17.59 -8.19 -9.73
C ALA A 240 -17.57 -7.56 -8.34
N GLN A 241 -16.62 -6.66 -8.06
CA GLN A 241 -16.56 -5.89 -6.81
C GLN A 241 -17.80 -5.01 -6.60
N VAL A 242 -18.29 -4.33 -7.64
CA VAL A 242 -19.55 -3.57 -7.58
C VAL A 242 -20.73 -4.49 -7.24
N GLN A 243 -20.87 -5.64 -7.91
CA GLN A 243 -21.96 -6.59 -7.65
C GLN A 243 -21.87 -7.22 -6.25
N GLY A 244 -20.67 -7.61 -5.81
CA GLY A 244 -20.44 -8.16 -4.47
C GLY A 244 -20.76 -7.15 -3.37
N ARG A 245 -20.43 -5.87 -3.57
CA ARG A 245 -20.83 -4.77 -2.66
C ARG A 245 -22.34 -4.51 -2.65
N ARG A 246 -23.06 -4.94 -3.68
CA ARG A 246 -24.54 -4.93 -3.76
C ARG A 246 -25.16 -6.24 -3.28
N GLY A 247 -24.38 -7.15 -2.69
CA GLY A 247 -24.84 -8.44 -2.18
C GLY A 247 -25.12 -9.50 -3.25
N LYS A 248 -24.79 -9.24 -4.52
CA LYS A 248 -25.02 -10.18 -5.63
C LYS A 248 -23.81 -11.09 -5.85
N TYR A 249 -23.52 -11.94 -4.87
CA TYR A 249 -22.30 -12.74 -4.85
C TYR A 249 -22.21 -13.78 -5.98
N THR A 250 -23.33 -14.39 -6.39
CA THR A 250 -23.35 -15.35 -7.52
C THR A 250 -22.91 -14.70 -8.83
N GLN A 251 -23.47 -13.53 -9.15
CA GLN A 251 -23.08 -12.75 -10.34
C GLN A 251 -21.62 -12.27 -10.24
N ALA A 252 -21.18 -11.90 -9.05
CA ALA A 252 -19.80 -11.50 -8.82
C ALA A 252 -18.82 -12.67 -9.05
N LEU A 253 -19.17 -13.88 -8.60
CA LEU A 253 -18.39 -15.09 -8.85
C LEU A 253 -18.30 -15.42 -10.33
N GLU A 254 -19.41 -15.38 -11.07
CA GLU A 254 -19.41 -15.60 -12.54
C GLU A 254 -18.47 -14.64 -13.28
N LEU A 255 -18.48 -13.36 -12.88
CA LEU A 255 -17.56 -12.36 -13.42
C LEU A 255 -16.10 -12.70 -13.07
N MET A 256 -15.82 -13.16 -11.84
CA MET A 256 -14.48 -13.57 -11.44
C MET A 256 -14.00 -14.83 -12.17
N GLU A 257 -14.87 -15.82 -12.42
CA GLU A 257 -14.51 -16.96 -13.27
C GLU A 257 -14.12 -16.51 -14.68
N ALA A 258 -14.87 -15.56 -15.24
CA ALA A 258 -14.54 -14.96 -16.53
C ALA A 258 -13.19 -14.22 -16.47
N VAL A 259 -12.87 -13.55 -15.37
CA VAL A 259 -11.54 -12.95 -15.14
C VAL A 259 -10.45 -14.02 -15.14
N LEU A 260 -10.61 -15.08 -14.35
CA LEU A 260 -9.62 -16.15 -14.23
C LEU A 260 -9.33 -16.85 -15.56
N ALA A 261 -10.36 -17.03 -16.40
CA ALA A 261 -10.21 -17.60 -17.74
C ALA A 261 -9.38 -16.72 -18.70
N ARG A 262 -9.16 -15.45 -18.38
CA ARG A 262 -8.51 -14.45 -19.27
C ARG A 262 -7.14 -14.01 -18.80
N ILE A 263 -6.76 -14.38 -17.58
CA ILE A 263 -5.47 -14.03 -16.99
C ILE A 263 -4.57 -15.25 -16.93
N HIS A 264 -3.30 -15.05 -17.21
CA HIS A 264 -2.32 -16.13 -17.14
C HIS A 264 -1.04 -15.66 -16.46
N PRO A 265 -0.28 -16.57 -15.84
CA PRO A 265 0.99 -16.20 -15.24
C PRO A 265 2.01 -15.78 -16.31
N SER A 266 2.79 -14.72 -16.05
CA SER A 266 3.82 -14.20 -16.97
C SER A 266 5.09 -13.78 -16.21
N LYS A 267 6.27 -14.14 -16.72
CA LYS A 267 7.56 -13.67 -16.16
C LYS A 267 7.99 -12.29 -16.66
N ASN A 268 7.33 -11.80 -17.70
CA ASN A 268 7.68 -10.53 -18.34
C ASN A 268 6.97 -9.39 -17.62
N ALA A 269 7.71 -8.33 -17.31
CA ALA A 269 7.11 -7.09 -16.85
C ALA A 269 6.17 -6.55 -17.94
N PRO A 270 5.02 -5.97 -17.55
CA PRO A 270 4.14 -5.32 -18.51
C PRO A 270 4.89 -4.19 -19.22
N ARG A 271 4.70 -4.06 -20.54
CA ARG A 271 5.41 -3.07 -21.38
C ARG A 271 4.95 -1.63 -21.16
N GLY A 272 3.87 -1.44 -20.41
CA GLY A 272 3.30 -0.15 -20.08
C GLY A 272 2.10 -0.29 -19.13
N PRO A 273 1.58 0.84 -18.60
CA PRO A 273 0.44 0.85 -17.67
C PRO A 273 -0.81 0.15 -18.23
N GLU A 274 -1.05 0.26 -19.53
CA GLU A 274 -2.17 -0.36 -20.23
C GLU A 274 -2.10 -1.90 -20.26
N HIS A 275 -0.90 -2.45 -20.15
CA HIS A 275 -0.64 -3.90 -20.06
C HIS A 275 -0.53 -4.41 -18.62
N SER A 276 -0.46 -3.50 -17.64
CA SER A 276 -0.51 -3.87 -16.22
C SER A 276 -1.93 -4.26 -15.83
N TYR A 277 -2.06 -5.36 -15.08
CA TYR A 277 -3.35 -5.74 -14.53
C TYR A 277 -3.77 -4.80 -13.40
N LEU A 278 -2.87 -4.60 -12.42
CA LEU A 278 -3.08 -3.62 -11.35
C LEU A 278 -2.73 -2.23 -11.89
N ILE A 279 -3.79 -1.45 -12.12
CA ILE A 279 -3.71 -0.09 -12.67
C ILE A 279 -3.73 0.99 -11.59
N SER A 280 -4.01 0.61 -10.35
CA SER A 280 -4.11 1.49 -9.18
C SER A 280 -3.62 0.75 -7.95
N GLU A 281 -2.86 1.43 -7.09
CA GLU A 281 -2.33 0.86 -5.85
C GLU A 281 -3.44 0.46 -4.86
N VAL A 282 -4.63 1.08 -5.00
CA VAL A 282 -5.80 0.75 -4.16
C VAL A 282 -6.66 -0.38 -4.75
N MET A 283 -6.32 -0.90 -5.92
CA MET A 283 -7.02 -2.01 -6.53
C MET A 283 -6.57 -3.32 -5.88
N GLU A 284 -7.53 -4.11 -5.40
CA GLU A 284 -7.27 -5.44 -4.85
C GLU A 284 -6.82 -6.43 -5.93
N THR A 285 -6.06 -7.44 -5.53
CA THR A 285 -5.67 -8.53 -6.43
C THR A 285 -6.90 -9.38 -6.79
N PRO A 286 -6.96 -9.96 -8.00
CA PRO A 286 -8.11 -10.77 -8.42
C PRO A 286 -8.35 -11.95 -7.48
N TRP A 287 -7.29 -12.50 -6.90
CA TRP A 287 -7.34 -13.63 -5.97
C TRP A 287 -8.04 -13.28 -4.68
N ARG A 288 -7.70 -12.14 -4.07
CA ARG A 288 -8.31 -11.68 -2.82
C ARG A 288 -9.80 -11.41 -3.00
N VAL A 289 -10.17 -10.80 -4.13
CA VAL A 289 -11.57 -10.55 -4.49
C VAL A 289 -12.34 -11.87 -4.65
N TYR A 290 -11.78 -12.81 -5.39
CA TYR A 290 -12.45 -14.08 -5.68
C TYR A 290 -12.57 -14.98 -4.44
N ALA A 291 -11.50 -15.12 -3.65
CA ALA A 291 -11.52 -15.82 -2.37
C ALA A 291 -12.54 -15.20 -1.41
N GLY A 292 -12.55 -13.87 -1.29
CA GLY A 292 -13.53 -13.17 -0.46
C GLY A 292 -14.98 -13.42 -0.88
N PHE A 293 -15.28 -13.54 -2.17
CA PHE A 293 -16.63 -13.92 -2.61
C PHE A 293 -16.97 -15.38 -2.32
N LYS A 294 -16.01 -16.30 -2.43
CA LYS A 294 -16.21 -17.70 -2.04
C LYS A 294 -16.54 -17.83 -0.56
N GLU A 295 -15.82 -17.13 0.31
CA GLU A 295 -16.14 -17.08 1.74
C GLU A 295 -17.57 -16.57 1.99
N LYS A 296 -18.00 -15.51 1.28
CA LYS A 296 -19.35 -14.94 1.42
C LYS A 296 -20.47 -15.89 1.03
N VAL A 297 -20.22 -16.86 0.15
CA VAL A 297 -21.18 -17.91 -0.21
C VAL A 297 -20.99 -19.20 0.60
N GLY A 298 -20.10 -19.20 1.61
CA GLY A 298 -19.84 -20.34 2.48
C GLY A 298 -18.84 -21.37 1.94
N ASP A 299 -18.14 -21.07 0.84
CA ASP A 299 -17.12 -21.94 0.24
C ASP A 299 -15.71 -21.59 0.76
N ALA A 300 -15.47 -21.84 2.05
CA ALA A 300 -14.18 -21.54 2.69
C ALA A 300 -13.03 -22.37 2.08
N MET A 301 -13.26 -23.67 1.81
CA MET A 301 -12.24 -24.53 1.19
C MET A 301 -11.86 -24.05 -0.21
N GLY A 302 -12.84 -23.61 -1.01
CA GLY A 302 -12.55 -23.03 -2.32
C GLY A 302 -11.81 -21.70 -2.21
N ALA A 303 -12.07 -20.88 -1.18
CA ALA A 303 -11.31 -19.66 -0.93
C ALA A 303 -9.83 -19.95 -0.62
N ASP A 304 -9.57 -20.94 0.24
CA ASP A 304 -8.21 -21.38 0.56
C ASP A 304 -7.47 -21.89 -0.67
N GLU A 305 -8.12 -22.70 -1.52
CA GLU A 305 -7.53 -23.21 -2.75
C GLU A 305 -7.23 -22.09 -3.76
N VAL A 306 -8.08 -21.06 -3.85
CA VAL A 306 -7.82 -19.86 -4.66
C VAL A 306 -6.55 -19.15 -4.21
N MET A 307 -6.41 -18.94 -2.90
CA MET A 307 -5.24 -18.26 -2.34
C MET A 307 -3.98 -19.09 -2.50
N ARG A 308 -4.07 -20.41 -2.30
CA ARG A 308 -2.97 -21.35 -2.57
C ARG A 308 -2.52 -21.27 -4.03
N ARG A 309 -3.46 -21.30 -4.97
CA ARG A 309 -3.16 -21.21 -6.42
C ARG A 309 -2.50 -19.88 -6.77
N ALA A 310 -2.99 -18.78 -6.19
CA ALA A 310 -2.40 -17.46 -6.35
C ALA A 310 -0.94 -17.41 -5.88
N ALA A 311 -0.63 -18.03 -4.74
CA ALA A 311 0.71 -18.12 -4.20
C ALA A 311 1.64 -19.00 -5.06
N LEU A 312 1.18 -20.20 -5.44
CA LEU A 312 2.06 -21.21 -6.05
C LEU A 312 2.20 -21.09 -7.57
N GLU A 313 1.14 -20.73 -8.29
CA GLU A 313 1.16 -20.64 -9.76
C GLU A 313 1.50 -19.24 -10.27
N TYR A 314 0.92 -18.22 -9.63
CA TYR A 314 1.03 -16.82 -10.01
C TYR A 314 2.10 -16.08 -9.22
N GLU A 315 2.55 -16.63 -8.08
CA GLU A 315 3.53 -15.99 -7.20
C GLU A 315 3.08 -14.58 -6.81
N ASP A 316 1.80 -14.39 -6.49
CA ASP A 316 1.28 -13.11 -6.00
C ASP A 316 1.90 -12.79 -4.61
N PRO A 317 2.53 -11.62 -4.40
CA PRO A 317 3.25 -11.33 -3.16
C PRO A 317 2.39 -11.40 -1.89
N ALA A 318 1.13 -10.95 -1.96
CA ALA A 318 0.22 -10.99 -0.82
C ALA A 318 -0.23 -12.43 -0.55
N ALA A 319 -0.61 -13.18 -1.59
CA ALA A 319 -0.98 -14.59 -1.45
C ALA A 319 0.20 -15.45 -0.96
N LEU A 320 1.43 -15.16 -1.38
CA LEU A 320 2.64 -15.80 -0.87
C LEU A 320 2.82 -15.59 0.63
N GLN A 321 2.54 -14.39 1.15
CA GLN A 321 2.60 -14.11 2.59
C GLN A 321 1.50 -14.83 3.37
N ASP A 322 0.27 -14.82 2.85
CA ASP A 322 -0.87 -15.52 3.46
C ASP A 322 -0.58 -17.04 3.51
N TYR A 323 -0.09 -17.61 2.42
CA TYR A 323 0.28 -19.03 2.34
C TYR A 323 1.50 -19.36 3.22
N ALA A 324 2.52 -18.50 3.25
CA ALA A 324 3.66 -18.65 4.15
C ALA A 324 3.22 -18.71 5.62
N SER A 325 2.25 -17.88 6.01
CA SER A 325 1.73 -17.89 7.39
C SER A 325 1.11 -19.24 7.77
N LEU A 326 0.48 -19.95 6.83
CA LEU A 326 0.00 -21.32 7.04
C LEU A 326 1.16 -22.29 7.20
N LEU A 327 2.17 -22.21 6.34
CA LEU A 327 3.37 -23.06 6.40
C LEU A 327 4.14 -22.87 7.72
N MET A 328 4.22 -21.64 8.22
CA MET A 328 4.81 -21.36 9.54
C MET A 328 4.03 -22.03 10.66
N ARG A 329 2.67 -22.00 10.63
CA ARG A 329 1.83 -22.69 11.63
C ARG A 329 2.00 -24.21 11.58
N GLU A 330 2.23 -24.75 10.38
CA GLU A 330 2.54 -26.16 10.15
C GLU A 330 4.00 -26.51 10.47
N MET A 331 4.81 -25.51 10.85
CA MET A 331 6.25 -25.63 11.07
C MET A 331 7.04 -26.09 9.83
N ASP A 332 6.49 -25.89 8.63
CA ASP A 332 7.22 -26.00 7.37
C ASP A 332 8.05 -24.73 7.12
N LEU A 333 9.17 -24.66 7.84
CA LEU A 333 10.09 -23.51 7.79
C LEU A 333 10.73 -23.34 6.40
N GLU A 334 10.94 -24.45 5.68
CA GLU A 334 11.52 -24.40 4.34
C GLU A 334 10.52 -23.81 3.34
N GLY A 335 9.26 -24.24 3.41
CA GLY A 335 8.17 -23.68 2.64
C GLY A 335 7.90 -22.19 2.96
N TYR A 336 7.90 -21.84 4.25
CA TYR A 336 7.78 -20.45 4.71
C TYR A 336 8.89 -19.56 4.12
N GLU A 337 10.15 -19.94 4.31
CA GLU A 337 11.31 -19.17 3.83
C GLU A 337 11.24 -19.02 2.30
N GLY A 338 10.85 -20.08 1.59
CA GLY A 338 10.70 -20.06 0.14
C GLY A 338 9.62 -19.10 -0.35
N CYS A 339 8.47 -19.05 0.31
CA CYS A 339 7.38 -18.14 -0.02
C CYS A 339 7.75 -16.69 0.30
N MET A 340 8.26 -16.44 1.51
CA MET A 340 8.67 -15.10 1.94
C MET A 340 9.82 -14.55 1.09
N SER A 341 10.81 -15.36 0.72
CA SER A 341 11.91 -14.94 -0.16
C SER A 341 11.41 -14.46 -1.53
N LYS A 342 10.43 -15.16 -2.11
CA LYS A 342 9.81 -14.75 -3.38
C LYS A 342 9.04 -13.44 -3.25
N ALA A 343 8.22 -13.31 -2.20
CA ALA A 343 7.45 -12.09 -1.94
C ALA A 343 8.38 -10.90 -1.68
N ALA A 344 9.40 -11.06 -0.83
CA ALA A 344 10.37 -10.03 -0.52
C ALA A 344 11.19 -9.60 -1.75
N SER A 345 11.58 -10.57 -2.61
CA SER A 345 12.27 -10.28 -3.87
C SER A 345 11.45 -9.44 -4.87
N SER A 346 10.12 -9.38 -4.68
CA SER A 346 9.24 -8.52 -5.49
C SER A 346 9.24 -7.05 -5.05
N GLY A 347 9.92 -6.73 -3.94
CA GLY A 347 9.87 -5.44 -3.28
C GLY A 347 8.75 -5.31 -2.25
N ASP A 348 8.12 -6.42 -1.85
CA ASP A 348 7.10 -6.40 -0.80
C ASP A 348 7.74 -6.10 0.56
N VAL A 349 7.34 -4.98 1.14
CA VAL A 349 7.95 -4.40 2.34
C VAL A 349 7.72 -5.26 3.57
N MET A 350 6.53 -5.86 3.68
CA MET A 350 6.16 -6.68 4.83
C MET A 350 6.82 -8.05 4.74
N ALA A 351 6.93 -8.63 3.54
CA ALA A 351 7.69 -9.85 3.33
C ALA A 351 9.18 -9.67 3.66
N CYS A 352 9.78 -8.53 3.31
CA CYS A 352 11.16 -8.22 3.69
C CYS A 352 11.32 -8.20 5.23
N LEU A 353 10.40 -7.53 5.94
CA LEU A 353 10.40 -7.48 7.39
C LEU A 353 10.25 -8.87 8.02
N LYS A 354 9.24 -9.66 7.61
CA LYS A 354 8.96 -11.00 8.15
C LYS A 354 10.10 -11.97 7.89
N LEU A 355 10.70 -11.92 6.70
CA LEU A 355 11.89 -12.70 6.37
C LEU A 355 13.11 -12.31 7.22
N ALA A 356 13.31 -11.01 7.48
CA ALA A 356 14.34 -10.53 8.38
C ALA A 356 14.11 -11.02 9.82
N ASN A 357 12.88 -10.96 10.32
CA ASN A 357 12.49 -11.50 11.64
C ASN A 357 12.81 -13.00 11.75
N PHE A 358 12.45 -13.77 10.72
CA PHE A 358 12.73 -15.21 10.65
C PHE A 358 14.24 -15.50 10.74
N TYR A 359 15.06 -14.78 9.97
CA TYR A 359 16.51 -14.95 10.03
C TYR A 359 17.12 -14.48 11.34
N TYR A 360 16.60 -13.39 11.94
CA TYR A 360 17.03 -12.92 13.24
C TYR A 360 16.74 -13.97 14.32
N LEU A 361 15.52 -14.51 14.36
CA LEU A 361 15.14 -15.57 15.30
C LEU A 361 15.98 -16.84 15.09
N THR A 362 16.23 -17.23 13.84
CA THR A 362 17.13 -18.35 13.51
C THR A 362 18.56 -18.09 14.01
N SER A 363 19.07 -16.86 13.87
CA SER A 363 20.39 -16.47 14.39
C SER A 363 20.47 -16.56 15.92
N LYS A 364 19.36 -16.35 16.62
CA LYS A 364 19.25 -16.47 18.08
C LYS A 364 18.93 -17.89 18.56
N GLY A 365 18.79 -18.86 17.65
CA GLY A 365 18.53 -20.27 17.97
C GLY A 365 17.06 -20.63 18.19
N TRP A 366 16.12 -19.75 17.86
CA TRP A 366 14.67 -20.02 17.99
C TRP A 366 14.17 -21.03 16.96
N PHE A 367 14.81 -21.05 15.78
CA PHE A 367 14.51 -22.01 14.72
C PHE A 367 15.76 -22.83 14.38
N PRO A 368 15.58 -24.10 13.97
CA PRO A 368 16.68 -24.92 13.48
C PRO A 368 17.28 -24.29 12.22
N ARG A 369 18.62 -24.38 12.10
CA ARG A 369 19.33 -23.92 10.90
C ARG A 369 19.07 -24.88 9.75
N ARG A 370 18.89 -24.35 8.54
CA ARG A 370 18.65 -25.13 7.32
C ARG A 370 19.81 -26.12 7.11
N GLY A 371 19.45 -27.36 6.76
CA GLY A 371 20.42 -28.42 6.45
C GLY A 371 21.01 -29.14 7.66
N VAL A 372 20.67 -28.75 8.90
CA VAL A 372 21.05 -29.45 10.13
C VAL A 372 20.05 -30.56 10.42
N LYS A 373 20.50 -31.83 10.55
CA LYS A 373 19.67 -32.89 11.14
C LYS A 373 19.57 -32.66 12.64
N VAL A 374 18.35 -32.47 13.13
CA VAL A 374 18.05 -32.51 14.56
C VAL A 374 17.93 -33.99 14.94
N SER A 375 18.69 -34.44 15.95
CA SER A 375 18.69 -35.84 16.38
C SER A 375 17.28 -36.29 16.83
N ASP A 376 16.93 -37.55 16.55
CA ASP A 376 15.59 -38.15 16.72
C ASP A 376 14.99 -38.16 18.15
N GLY A 377 15.64 -37.53 19.13
CA GLY A 377 15.07 -37.24 20.46
C GLY A 377 14.41 -35.86 20.59
N ASP A 378 14.69 -34.93 19.67
CA ASP A 378 14.16 -33.57 19.61
C ASP A 378 13.12 -33.40 18.47
N ASN A 379 12.72 -34.50 17.84
CA ASN A 379 11.76 -34.51 16.75
C ASN A 379 10.31 -34.50 17.28
N ALA A 380 9.69 -33.32 17.31
CA ALA A 380 8.46 -33.04 16.56
C ALA A 380 7.83 -31.73 17.08
N LYS A 381 7.83 -30.71 16.22
CA LYS A 381 7.41 -29.31 16.45
C LYS A 381 8.49 -28.53 17.22
N ALA A 382 9.08 -27.54 16.55
CA ALA A 382 9.93 -26.57 17.24
C ALA A 382 9.04 -25.80 18.21
N ILE A 383 8.94 -26.29 19.44
CA ILE A 383 8.37 -25.54 20.54
C ILE A 383 9.41 -24.45 20.82
N PRO A 384 9.08 -23.16 20.66
CA PRO A 384 10.00 -22.09 20.99
C PRO A 384 10.43 -22.26 22.45
N LYS A 385 11.71 -22.58 22.69
CA LYS A 385 12.26 -22.66 24.05
C LYS A 385 12.40 -21.21 24.57
N PRO A 386 11.72 -20.83 25.66
CA PRO A 386 11.86 -19.50 26.26
C PRO A 386 13.22 -19.29 26.95
N THR A 387 14.06 -20.32 27.02
CA THR A 387 15.35 -20.31 27.72
C THR A 387 16.52 -20.17 26.75
N ARG A 388 17.16 -19.01 26.90
CA ARG A 388 18.32 -18.49 26.19
C ARG A 388 19.59 -19.31 26.53
N THR A 389 19.91 -20.29 25.70
CA THR A 389 21.28 -20.79 25.55
C THR A 389 21.53 -21.08 24.08
N VAL A 390 22.33 -20.23 23.43
CA VAL A 390 22.88 -20.52 22.11
C VAL A 390 23.91 -21.62 22.33
N ASP A 391 23.52 -22.87 22.12
CA ASP A 391 24.47 -23.97 22.19
C ASP A 391 25.53 -23.78 21.08
N PRO A 392 26.82 -23.95 21.40
CA PRO A 392 27.89 -23.85 20.41
C PRO A 392 27.63 -24.86 19.29
N ALA A 393 27.81 -24.43 18.05
CA ALA A 393 27.53 -25.21 16.85
C ALA A 393 28.22 -26.59 16.92
N SER A 394 27.44 -27.63 17.20
CA SER A 394 27.89 -29.02 17.10
C SER A 394 28.21 -29.36 15.64
N PRO A 395 29.08 -30.36 15.38
CA PRO A 395 29.39 -30.80 14.02
C PRO A 395 28.10 -31.23 13.31
N VAL A 396 27.81 -30.61 12.16
CA VAL A 396 26.55 -30.79 11.44
C VAL A 396 26.74 -31.82 10.32
N GLU A 397 25.86 -32.83 10.26
CA GLU A 397 25.67 -33.61 9.03
C GLU A 397 24.82 -32.82 8.03
N GLU A 398 25.40 -32.49 6.88
CA GLU A 398 24.76 -31.73 5.82
C GLU A 398 23.66 -32.53 5.10
N LYS A 399 22.45 -31.96 5.00
CA LYS A 399 21.37 -32.49 4.15
C LYS A 399 21.57 -32.03 2.70
N LYS A 400 21.39 -32.94 1.74
CA LYS A 400 21.44 -32.62 0.30
C LYS A 400 20.46 -31.47 -0.05
N PRO A 401 20.85 -30.53 -0.94
CA PRO A 401 20.05 -29.34 -1.23
C PRO A 401 18.67 -29.69 -1.81
N GLY A 402 17.62 -29.13 -1.20
CA GLY A 402 16.23 -29.23 -1.66
C GLY A 402 15.94 -28.34 -2.89
N ALA A 403 14.68 -28.33 -3.34
CA ALA A 403 14.25 -27.60 -4.54
C ALA A 403 14.59 -26.09 -4.48
N LEU A 404 14.60 -25.48 -3.29
CA LEU A 404 14.99 -24.08 -3.05
C LEU A 404 16.44 -23.78 -3.40
N GLY A 405 17.33 -24.77 -3.30
CA GLY A 405 18.74 -24.58 -3.62
C GLY A 405 19.07 -24.46 -5.09
N ARG A 406 18.09 -24.66 -5.96
CA ARG A 406 18.20 -24.34 -7.39
C ARG A 406 17.76 -22.91 -7.72
N PHE A 407 17.02 -22.24 -6.82
CA PHE A 407 16.41 -20.93 -7.08
C PHE A 407 17.14 -19.77 -6.39
N PHE A 408 17.66 -19.97 -5.19
CA PHE A 408 18.46 -18.99 -4.46
C PHE A 408 19.78 -19.61 -4.05
N SER A 409 20.71 -19.72 -5.01
CA SER A 409 22.01 -20.36 -4.78
C SER A 409 22.76 -19.80 -3.56
N PHE A 410 22.60 -18.51 -3.25
CA PHE A 410 23.19 -17.88 -2.07
C PHE A 410 22.55 -18.30 -0.73
N LEU A 411 21.27 -18.71 -0.73
CA LEU A 411 20.58 -19.23 0.46
C LEU A 411 20.88 -20.70 0.73
N SER A 412 21.36 -21.43 -0.28
CA SER A 412 21.39 -22.90 -0.28
C SER A 412 22.76 -23.53 -0.46
N ALA A 413 23.81 -22.75 -0.66
CA ALA A 413 25.13 -23.29 -0.98
C ALA A 413 25.73 -24.06 0.21
N ASP A 414 25.50 -23.62 1.45
CA ASP A 414 26.11 -24.19 2.66
C ASP A 414 25.18 -24.08 3.88
N VAL A 415 25.37 -24.97 4.86
CA VAL A 415 24.73 -24.83 6.19
C VAL A 415 25.24 -23.54 6.83
N LYS A 416 24.38 -22.52 6.89
CA LYS A 416 24.74 -21.22 7.44
C LYS A 416 24.96 -21.29 8.95
N SER A 417 25.96 -20.59 9.44
CA SER A 417 26.17 -20.30 10.86
C SER A 417 25.12 -19.32 11.40
N HIS A 418 24.97 -19.25 12.72
CA HIS A 418 24.12 -18.23 13.35
C HIS A 418 24.55 -16.80 12.97
N ALA A 419 25.84 -16.54 12.83
CA ALA A 419 26.37 -15.24 12.41
C ALA A 419 25.94 -14.86 10.98
N GLU A 420 25.92 -15.83 10.05
CA GLU A 420 25.45 -15.59 8.68
C GLU A 420 23.95 -15.35 8.61
N TYR A 421 23.15 -16.06 9.42
CA TYR A 421 21.72 -15.74 9.55
C TYR A 421 21.48 -14.34 10.11
N ARG A 422 22.30 -13.90 11.08
CA ARG A 422 22.23 -12.53 11.59
C ARG A 422 22.55 -11.50 10.49
N LYS A 423 23.55 -11.77 9.64
CA LYS A 423 23.87 -10.92 8.49
C LYS A 423 22.72 -10.84 7.50
N LEU A 424 22.10 -11.97 7.16
CA LEU A 424 20.92 -12.01 6.30
C LEU A 424 19.75 -11.19 6.90
N ALA A 425 19.54 -11.29 8.21
CA ALA A 425 18.51 -10.48 8.88
C ALA A 425 18.77 -8.98 8.69
N VAL A 426 20.02 -8.53 8.89
CA VAL A 426 20.43 -7.13 8.65
C VAL A 426 20.17 -6.70 7.21
N ASP A 427 20.61 -7.49 6.22
CA ASP A 427 20.43 -7.18 4.80
C ASP A 427 18.94 -6.98 4.44
N TRP A 428 18.05 -7.84 4.96
CA TRP A 428 16.61 -7.75 4.72
C TRP A 428 15.92 -6.62 5.51
N TYR A 429 16.36 -6.32 6.74
CA TYR A 429 15.88 -5.14 7.47
C TYR A 429 16.25 -3.85 6.74
N GLU A 430 17.49 -3.71 6.27
CA GLU A 430 17.90 -2.54 5.49
C GLU A 430 17.04 -2.35 4.24
N LEU A 431 16.72 -3.44 3.54
CA LEU A 431 15.86 -3.39 2.38
C LEU A 431 14.43 -2.95 2.75
N ALA A 432 13.88 -3.48 3.84
CA ALA A 432 12.57 -3.06 4.36
C ALA A 432 12.56 -1.57 4.75
N VAL A 433 13.64 -1.06 5.37
CA VAL A 433 13.81 0.37 5.70
C VAL A 433 13.87 1.23 4.43
N LYS A 434 14.62 0.82 3.41
CA LYS A 434 14.69 1.52 2.11
C LYS A 434 13.31 1.59 1.43
N HIS A 435 12.44 0.62 1.68
CA HIS A 435 11.05 0.63 1.24
C HIS A 435 10.07 1.31 2.21
N GLY A 436 10.56 1.95 3.28
CA GLY A 436 9.77 2.78 4.19
C GLY A 436 9.17 2.05 5.39
N ASN A 437 9.66 0.87 5.76
CA ASN A 437 9.19 0.17 6.95
C ASN A 437 9.81 0.75 8.23
N SER A 438 9.00 1.42 9.05
CA SER A 438 9.44 2.03 10.31
C SER A 438 9.81 1.01 11.40
N ARG A 439 9.13 -0.15 11.41
CA ARG A 439 9.41 -1.22 12.38
C ARG A 439 10.76 -1.89 12.09
N ALA A 440 11.08 -2.10 10.82
CA ALA A 440 12.40 -2.59 10.42
C ALA A 440 13.51 -1.64 10.88
N ALA A 441 13.29 -0.32 10.82
CA ALA A 441 14.25 0.67 11.29
C ALA A 441 14.50 0.54 12.80
N LEU A 442 13.44 0.35 13.58
CA LEU A 442 13.55 0.11 15.03
C LEU A 442 14.32 -1.18 15.35
N LEU A 443 14.05 -2.27 14.64
CA LEU A 443 14.72 -3.56 14.86
C LEU A 443 16.20 -3.50 14.43
N LEU A 444 16.50 -2.82 13.32
CA LEU A 444 17.86 -2.59 12.87
C LEU A 444 18.62 -1.69 13.86
N ALA A 445 17.95 -0.68 14.45
CA ALA A 445 18.54 0.15 15.49
C ALA A 445 18.97 -0.65 16.73
N VAL A 446 18.18 -1.65 17.14
CA VAL A 446 18.57 -2.58 18.23
C VAL A 446 19.79 -3.39 17.84
N ILE A 447 19.85 -3.92 16.61
CA ILE A 447 20.98 -4.72 16.12
C ILE A 447 22.26 -3.87 16.06
N GLU A 448 22.19 -2.65 15.52
CA GLU A 448 23.35 -1.74 15.48
C GLU A 448 23.86 -1.39 16.87
N ARG A 449 22.95 -1.26 17.84
CA ARG A 449 23.32 -1.07 19.24
C ARG A 449 24.01 -2.29 19.83
N GLU A 450 23.49 -3.50 19.58
CA GLU A 450 24.16 -4.76 19.97
C GLU A 450 25.57 -4.86 19.38
N ASN A 451 25.80 -4.29 18.18
CA ASN A 451 27.08 -4.25 17.51
C ASN A 451 28.02 -3.12 18.01
N GLY A 452 27.54 -2.22 18.88
CA GLY A 452 28.30 -1.06 19.38
C GLY A 452 28.27 0.18 18.48
N ASN A 453 27.45 0.18 17.42
CA ASN A 453 27.32 1.29 16.48
C ASN A 453 26.22 2.27 16.94
N TYR A 454 26.49 3.00 18.03
CA TYR A 454 25.49 3.82 18.71
C TYR A 454 24.91 4.98 17.87
N GLU A 455 25.73 5.63 17.05
CA GLU A 455 25.29 6.73 16.16
C GLU A 455 24.31 6.21 15.09
N ALA A 456 24.66 5.12 14.39
CA ALA A 456 23.78 4.51 13.40
C ALA A 456 22.47 3.99 14.03
N ALA A 457 22.56 3.39 15.22
CA ALA A 457 21.40 2.98 15.98
C ALA A 457 20.49 4.16 16.34
N TRP A 458 21.05 5.34 16.64
CA TRP A 458 20.29 6.53 16.97
C TRP A 458 19.58 7.13 15.75
N GLU A 459 20.24 7.21 14.61
CA GLU A 459 19.63 7.69 13.36
C GLU A 459 18.46 6.80 12.92
N LEU A 460 18.65 5.48 12.96
CA LEU A 460 17.61 4.50 12.64
C LEU A 460 16.43 4.59 13.60
N PHE A 461 16.70 4.72 14.90
CA PHE A 461 15.66 4.89 15.92
C PHE A 461 14.82 6.14 15.66
N GLN A 462 15.43 7.29 15.34
CA GLN A 462 14.71 8.53 15.02
C GLN A 462 13.82 8.39 13.78
N SER A 463 14.20 7.54 12.82
CA SER A 463 13.41 7.28 11.62
C SER A 463 12.21 6.35 11.86
N SER A 464 12.13 5.68 13.02
CA SER A 464 11.00 4.82 13.39
C SER A 464 9.77 5.64 13.81
N ARG A 465 8.56 5.10 13.58
CA ARG A 465 7.30 5.77 13.92
C ARG A 465 6.98 5.57 15.40
N THR A 466 6.28 6.55 15.97
CA THR A 466 5.92 6.59 17.39
C THR A 466 5.08 5.42 17.87
N ASP A 467 4.27 4.82 16.99
CA ASP A 467 3.40 3.72 17.37
C ASP A 467 4.18 2.40 17.50
N ASP A 468 5.14 2.13 16.62
CA ASP A 468 6.06 1.00 16.74
C ASP A 468 6.94 1.12 18.00
N ALA A 469 7.37 2.34 18.34
CA ALA A 469 8.16 2.60 19.54
C ALA A 469 7.37 2.37 20.85
N LYS A 470 6.05 2.63 20.86
CA LYS A 470 5.17 2.35 22.01
C LYS A 470 4.94 0.86 22.21
N GLU A 471 4.84 0.09 21.13
CA GLU A 471 4.75 -1.38 21.20
C GLU A 471 6.07 -1.99 21.70
N PHE A 472 7.20 -1.34 21.41
CA PHE A 472 8.52 -1.75 21.86
C PHE A 472 8.76 -1.53 23.35
N MET A 473 8.41 -0.34 23.87
CA MET A 473 8.35 -0.11 25.31
C MET A 473 7.16 0.80 25.63
N PRO A 474 6.33 0.45 26.63
CA PRO A 474 5.18 1.26 27.05
C PRO A 474 5.63 2.46 27.90
N THR A 475 6.52 3.28 27.37
CA THR A 475 7.04 4.51 28.00
C THR A 475 6.83 5.69 27.05
N SER A 476 6.83 6.93 27.56
CA SER A 476 6.68 8.09 26.67
C SER A 476 7.87 8.18 25.70
N GLN A 477 7.66 8.73 24.49
CA GLN A 477 8.73 8.88 23.50
C GLN A 477 9.92 9.68 24.06
N ASP A 478 9.66 10.68 24.90
CA ASP A 478 10.70 11.48 25.55
C ASP A 478 11.53 10.67 26.55
N GLU A 479 10.91 9.74 27.27
CA GLU A 479 11.62 8.80 28.14
C GLU A 479 12.42 7.80 27.33
N LEU A 480 11.85 7.29 26.24
CA LEU A 480 12.53 6.34 25.38
C LEU A 480 13.75 6.97 24.71
N VAL A 481 13.65 8.23 24.26
CA VAL A 481 14.77 9.03 23.75
C VAL A 481 15.87 9.21 24.80
N LYS A 482 15.49 9.47 26.06
CA LYS A 482 16.47 9.62 27.16
C LYS A 482 17.22 8.33 27.42
N VAL A 483 16.50 7.21 27.51
CA VAL A 483 17.08 5.88 27.77
C VAL A 483 17.90 5.39 26.56
N TRP A 484 17.48 5.72 25.33
CA TRP A 484 18.21 5.30 24.13
C TRP A 484 19.58 5.98 23.97
N ARG A 485 19.79 7.15 24.58
CA ARG A 485 21.09 7.82 24.58
C ARG A 485 22.11 7.23 25.57
N ASP A 486 21.65 6.41 26.50
CA ASP A 486 22.52 5.76 27.48
C ASP A 486 23.24 4.55 26.87
N GLU A 487 24.53 4.64 26.59
CA GLU A 487 25.32 3.56 25.98
C GLU A 487 25.27 2.23 26.75
N GLU A 488 24.92 2.21 28.04
CA GLU A 488 24.75 0.98 28.83
C GLU A 488 23.40 0.30 28.60
N PHE A 489 22.43 1.02 28.03
CA PHE A 489 21.12 0.46 27.70
C PHE A 489 21.25 -0.69 26.69
N ARG A 490 20.70 -1.85 27.02
CA ARG A 490 20.67 -3.06 26.19
C ARG A 490 19.21 -3.49 26.01
N PRO A 491 18.50 -2.95 25.01
CA PRO A 491 17.12 -3.31 24.79
C PRO A 491 17.00 -4.76 24.31
N GLU A 492 16.03 -5.49 24.86
CA GLU A 492 15.58 -6.75 24.29
C GLU A 492 14.37 -6.50 23.39
N VAL A 493 14.36 -7.13 22.21
CA VAL A 493 13.23 -7.00 21.28
C VAL A 493 12.05 -7.84 21.80
N PRO A 494 10.89 -7.25 22.08
CA PRO A 494 9.69 -8.01 22.40
C PRO A 494 9.30 -8.92 21.23
N LEU A 495 8.97 -10.18 21.53
CA LEU A 495 8.58 -11.16 20.50
C LEU A 495 7.37 -10.69 19.67
N GLN A 496 6.50 -9.86 20.25
CA GLN A 496 5.35 -9.29 19.56
C GLN A 496 5.73 -8.40 18.36
N LEU A 497 6.95 -7.84 18.35
CA LEU A 497 7.46 -7.05 17.24
C LEU A 497 8.11 -7.90 16.15
N LEU A 498 8.49 -9.14 16.48
CA LEU A 498 9.07 -10.13 15.57
C LEU A 498 7.95 -10.95 14.91
N ASP A 499 6.99 -10.25 14.29
CA ASP A 499 5.88 -10.87 13.53
C ASP A 499 6.45 -11.74 12.38
N LEU A 500 5.93 -12.96 12.24
CA LEU A 500 6.38 -13.94 11.25
C LEU A 500 5.35 -14.14 10.14
#